data_AF-A0A358DLU9-F1
#
_entry.id   AF-A0A358DLU9-F1
#
_cell.length_a   1.000
_cell.length_b   1.000
_cell.length_c   1.000
_cell.angle_alpha   90.00
_cell.angle_beta   90.00
_cell.angle_gamma   90.00
#
_symmetry.space_group_name_H-M   'P 1'
#
loop_
_entity.id
_entity.type
_entity.pdbx_description
1 polymer ?
#
loop_
_entity_poly.entity_id
_entity_poly.type
_entity_poly.pdbx_seq_one_letter_code
_entity_poly.pdbx_strand_id
1 'polypeptide(L)'
;MAGAHDERSLSLRDLQPSTLDVYKPVRNSVFFLSLFYCLLYAGTKEAEACGQQTHTWISLKALELLPESPLRRLLSDPAQHEMLVNGSMFPDGGYAIDHPYGEAAHWAPFHRAYLRWIQEQFDAPYDDPVAATHVAFLMGLTSHGLADEYYDATFFAASRVHDARSDDLDHHDNFDTQTDVLFAAASGHRLEPSATLPMEPILYIFDHVLDLEVEADQIQRGQELLQTAAWLVATGSQNPSEIATAHIAYPWAGEHIDDEGVSGSPPVIAEAVAAQWQALWAVLQGEQSFNDLPVSFSWPREGAALSHRQGGVPESRVAVILSAAIDRAAQLSEFGSVVRDGDAVVPHSSAFFYRDRSHVVVADPETEWPAAERLQFVLPEGLETYDGDVLDEPVSIPF
;
A
#
# COMPACT_ATOMS: atom_id res chain seq x y z
N MET A 1 -52.05 3.67 39.27
CA MET A 1 -53.19 3.14 38.49
C MET A 1 -53.28 3.96 37.21
N ALA A 2 -53.24 3.28 36.05
CA ALA A 2 -53.69 3.65 34.69
C ALA A 2 -53.31 5.04 34.11
N GLY A 3 -52.84 5.20 32.86
CA GLY A 3 -52.66 4.26 31.76
C GLY A 3 -52.18 5.00 30.48
N ALA A 4 -51.36 4.30 29.70
CA ALA A 4 -51.32 4.14 28.24
C ALA A 4 -51.68 5.26 27.22
N HIS A 5 -50.69 5.47 26.32
CA HIS A 5 -50.73 5.61 24.84
C HIS A 5 -51.46 6.77 24.14
N ASP A 6 -50.74 7.48 23.25
CA ASP A 6 -50.98 7.39 21.79
C ASP A 6 -49.75 7.85 20.96
N GLU A 7 -49.38 7.05 19.96
CA GLU A 7 -48.38 7.34 18.94
C GLU A 7 -49.04 8.11 17.79
N ARG A 8 -48.38 9.14 17.23
CA ARG A 8 -48.62 9.53 15.83
C ARG A 8 -47.33 9.86 15.11
N SER A 9 -47.13 9.11 14.04
CA SER A 9 -46.13 9.26 12.99
C SER A 9 -46.27 10.61 12.28
N LEU A 10 -45.12 11.24 11.98
CA LEU A 10 -45.03 12.37 11.06
C LEU A 10 -44.37 11.88 9.77
N SER A 11 -45.09 12.06 8.65
CA SER A 11 -44.71 11.58 7.32
C SER A 11 -43.85 12.62 6.59
N LEU A 12 -42.90 12.12 5.77
CA LEU A 12 -41.94 12.86 4.94
C LEU A 12 -42.56 13.66 3.77
N ARG A 13 -43.76 14.26 3.93
CA ARG A 13 -44.45 15.01 2.86
C ARG A 13 -44.66 16.50 3.14
N ASP A 14 -44.18 17.03 4.26
CA ASP A 14 -44.48 18.42 4.66
C ASP A 14 -43.32 19.43 4.54
N LEU A 15 -42.29 19.14 3.74
CA LEU A 15 -41.21 20.11 3.50
C LEU A 15 -41.11 20.48 2.02
N GLN A 16 -41.90 21.47 1.62
CA GLN A 16 -41.58 22.32 0.46
C GLN A 16 -41.01 23.67 0.93
N PRO A 17 -39.99 24.22 0.24
CA PRO A 17 -39.33 25.44 0.67
C PRO A 17 -40.11 26.68 0.26
N SER A 18 -40.43 27.56 1.23
CA SER A 18 -40.91 28.91 0.96
C SER A 18 -39.85 29.95 1.32
N THR A 19 -39.34 30.57 0.27
CA THR A 19 -38.95 31.98 0.11
C THR A 19 -38.68 32.86 1.35
N LEU A 20 -37.40 33.25 1.46
CA LEU A 20 -36.87 34.63 1.57
C LEU A 20 -37.48 35.58 2.63
N ASP A 21 -36.66 36.00 3.61
CA ASP A 21 -36.07 37.35 3.54
C ASP A 21 -34.91 37.62 4.53
N VAL A 22 -33.83 38.16 3.94
CA VAL A 22 -32.88 39.19 4.43
C VAL A 22 -32.04 38.94 5.68
N TYR A 23 -30.79 38.52 5.45
CA TYR A 23 -29.61 39.19 6.02
C TYR A 23 -28.55 39.38 4.93
N LYS A 24 -28.05 40.62 4.77
CA LYS A 24 -27.08 41.02 3.74
C LYS A 24 -25.68 40.43 4.04
N PRO A 25 -24.96 39.88 3.05
CA PRO A 25 -23.59 39.43 3.21
C PRO A 25 -22.60 40.59 3.04
N VAL A 26 -21.56 40.61 3.87
CA VAL A 26 -20.31 41.31 3.55
C VAL A 26 -19.57 40.43 2.54
N ARG A 27 -19.34 40.97 1.35
CA ARG A 27 -18.55 40.40 0.25
C ARG A 27 -17.25 39.81 0.78
N ASN A 28 -17.09 38.49 0.64
CA ASN A 28 -15.82 37.79 0.44
C ASN A 28 -16.08 36.52 -0.42
N SER A 29 -16.80 36.71 -1.52
CA SER A 29 -17.10 35.68 -2.51
C SER A 29 -16.04 35.69 -3.61
N VAL A 30 -14.80 35.28 -3.28
CA VAL A 30 -13.80 34.88 -4.28
C VAL A 30 -12.94 33.68 -3.79
N PHE A 31 -12.88 33.37 -2.49
CA PHE A 31 -11.96 32.33 -1.99
C PHE A 31 -12.50 30.91 -1.86
N PHE A 32 -13.81 30.68 -2.01
CA PHE A 32 -14.41 29.34 -1.82
C PHE A 32 -14.62 28.54 -3.12
N LEU A 33 -14.44 29.17 -4.30
CA LEU A 33 -14.62 28.48 -5.58
C LEU A 33 -13.30 27.97 -6.20
N SER A 34 -12.15 28.38 -5.67
CA SER A 34 -10.83 27.98 -6.18
C SER A 34 -10.29 26.69 -5.53
N LEU A 35 -10.73 26.35 -4.31
CA LEU A 35 -10.31 25.11 -3.65
C LEU A 35 -10.97 23.88 -4.28
N PHE A 36 -12.19 24.03 -4.82
CA PHE A 36 -12.92 22.95 -5.49
C PHE A 36 -12.43 22.69 -6.92
N TYR A 37 -11.76 23.67 -7.54
CA TYR A 37 -11.24 23.53 -8.92
C TYR A 37 -9.78 23.08 -8.97
N CYS A 38 -8.96 23.36 -7.94
CA CYS A 38 -7.59 22.86 -7.89
C CYS A 38 -7.49 21.36 -7.58
N LEU A 39 -8.54 20.75 -7.02
CA LEU A 39 -8.62 19.29 -6.82
C LEU A 39 -9.16 18.53 -8.04
N LEU A 40 -9.64 19.24 -9.07
CA LEU A 40 -10.21 18.62 -10.29
C LEU A 40 -9.33 18.78 -11.53
N TYR A 41 -8.15 19.40 -11.41
CA TYR A 41 -7.30 19.73 -12.56
C TYR A 41 -5.79 19.66 -12.25
N ALA A 42 -5.39 18.85 -11.26
CA ALA A 42 -4.05 18.29 -11.27
C ALA A 42 -4.06 17.21 -12.36
N GLY A 43 -3.19 17.33 -13.37
CA GLY A 43 -3.05 16.31 -14.38
C GLY A 43 -2.70 15.00 -13.71
N THR A 44 -3.61 14.04 -13.78
CA THR A 44 -3.44 12.69 -13.25
C THR A 44 -2.33 12.03 -14.06
N LYS A 45 -1.14 11.92 -13.46
CA LYS A 45 -0.41 10.68 -13.66
C LYS A 45 -1.16 9.65 -12.84
N GLU A 46 -1.60 8.60 -13.52
CA GLU A 46 -2.25 7.42 -12.96
C GLU A 46 -1.48 6.98 -11.70
N ALA A 47 -2.04 7.26 -10.52
CA ALA A 47 -1.58 6.64 -9.29
C ALA A 47 -2.55 5.48 -9.04
N GLU A 48 -2.11 4.28 -9.40
CA GLU A 48 -2.87 3.03 -9.32
C GLU A 48 -2.90 2.47 -7.88
N ALA A 49 -2.68 3.31 -6.86
CA ALA A 49 -2.15 2.99 -5.54
C ALA A 49 -3.19 2.62 -4.46
N CYS A 50 -2.68 2.30 -3.27
CA CYS A 50 -3.45 1.99 -2.08
C CYS A 50 -3.84 3.26 -1.29
N GLY A 51 -5.01 3.19 -0.64
CA GLY A 51 -5.59 4.33 0.07
C GLY A 51 -4.83 4.76 1.32
N GLN A 52 -4.92 6.04 1.66
CA GLN A 52 -4.27 6.65 2.83
C GLN A 52 -4.68 5.97 4.15
N GLN A 53 -5.99 5.78 4.36
CA GLN A 53 -6.49 5.08 5.54
C GLN A 53 -6.07 3.61 5.50
N THR A 54 -6.08 3.03 4.31
CA THR A 54 -5.69 1.66 4.07
C THR A 54 -4.20 1.41 4.39
N HIS A 55 -3.27 2.28 3.98
CA HIS A 55 -1.84 2.19 4.32
C HIS A 55 -1.61 2.17 5.83
N THR A 56 -2.17 3.15 6.55
CA THR A 56 -1.98 3.23 8.00
C THR A 56 -2.61 2.03 8.71
N TRP A 57 -3.75 1.54 8.23
CA TRP A 57 -4.33 0.31 8.74
C TRP A 57 -3.44 -0.90 8.50
N ILE A 58 -2.90 -1.06 7.29
CA ILE A 58 -2.01 -2.17 6.92
C ILE A 58 -0.80 -2.21 7.85
N SER A 59 -0.15 -1.07 8.10
CA SER A 59 1.02 -1.02 8.98
C SER A 59 0.66 -1.35 10.43
N LEU A 60 -0.45 -0.82 10.95
CA LEU A 60 -0.89 -1.13 12.31
C LEU A 60 -1.31 -2.60 12.43
N LYS A 61 -1.92 -3.17 11.40
CA LYS A 61 -2.28 -4.58 11.36
C LYS A 61 -1.04 -5.48 11.27
N ALA A 62 -0.05 -5.11 10.46
CA ALA A 62 1.21 -5.83 10.36
C ALA A 62 1.93 -5.90 11.71
N LEU A 63 1.89 -4.82 12.51
CA LEU A 63 2.41 -4.81 13.87
C LEU A 63 1.73 -5.86 14.76
N GLU A 64 0.41 -6.01 14.68
CA GLU A 64 -0.32 -7.05 15.42
C GLU A 64 0.10 -8.47 15.01
N LEU A 65 0.41 -8.66 13.73
CA LEU A 65 0.77 -9.94 13.12
C LEU A 65 2.22 -10.34 13.36
N LEU A 66 3.10 -9.41 13.75
CA LEU A 66 4.49 -9.72 14.08
C LEU A 66 4.56 -10.77 15.20
N PRO A 67 5.50 -11.74 15.13
CA PRO A 67 5.75 -12.63 16.26
C PRO A 67 6.33 -11.85 17.45
N GLU A 68 6.20 -12.43 18.64
CA GLU A 68 6.86 -11.92 19.85
C GLU A 68 8.39 -11.84 19.66
N SER A 69 8.89 -10.63 19.47
CA SER A 69 10.25 -10.34 19.02
C SER A 69 10.72 -8.98 19.53
N PRO A 70 12.03 -8.67 19.48
CA PRO A 70 12.52 -7.31 19.75
C PRO A 70 11.84 -6.25 18.89
N LEU A 71 11.64 -6.52 17.59
CA LEU A 71 10.96 -5.61 16.68
C LEU A 71 9.52 -5.32 17.13
N ARG A 72 8.73 -6.37 17.42
CA ARG A 72 7.36 -6.18 17.91
C ARG A 72 7.32 -5.32 19.16
N ARG A 73 8.23 -5.55 20.12
CA ARG A 73 8.30 -4.76 21.35
C ARG A 73 8.63 -3.29 21.07
N LEU A 74 9.58 -3.02 20.18
CA LEU A 74 9.95 -1.67 19.77
C LEU A 74 8.77 -0.94 19.14
N LEU A 75 8.11 -1.55 18.16
CA LEU A 75 6.99 -0.94 17.43
C LEU A 75 5.70 -0.85 18.27
N SER A 76 5.54 -1.72 19.28
CA SER A 76 4.40 -1.67 20.21
C SER A 76 4.54 -0.60 21.28
N ASP A 77 5.69 0.07 21.41
CA ASP A 77 5.84 1.19 22.32
C ASP A 77 4.97 2.37 21.80
N PRO A 78 4.02 2.88 22.61
CA PRO A 78 3.18 4.02 22.21
C PRO A 78 3.96 5.25 21.75
N ALA A 79 5.21 5.43 22.19
CA ALA A 79 6.07 6.53 21.74
C ALA A 79 6.44 6.44 20.25
N GLN A 80 6.38 5.25 19.65
CA GLN A 80 6.78 5.01 18.27
C GLN A 80 5.61 5.00 17.28
N HIS A 81 4.38 5.00 17.79
CA HIS A 81 3.17 4.93 16.98
C HIS A 81 3.09 6.08 15.96
N GLU A 82 3.38 7.31 16.37
CA GLU A 82 3.32 8.46 15.45
C GLU A 82 4.25 8.27 14.25
N MET A 83 5.50 7.86 14.46
CA MET A 83 6.44 7.68 13.36
C MET A 83 6.14 6.46 12.50
N LEU A 84 5.59 5.39 13.08
CA LEU A 84 5.11 4.26 12.29
C LEU A 84 4.05 4.73 11.30
N VAL A 85 3.03 5.44 11.79
CA VAL A 85 1.95 5.99 10.96
C VAL A 85 2.47 6.99 9.93
N ASN A 86 3.31 7.94 10.35
CA ASN A 86 3.79 8.99 9.45
C ASN A 86 4.73 8.43 8.38
N GLY A 87 5.50 7.38 8.70
CA GLY A 87 6.27 6.61 7.72
C GLY A 87 5.36 6.02 6.65
N SER A 88 4.23 5.41 7.05
CA SER A 88 3.24 4.81 6.14
C SER A 88 2.52 5.81 5.23
N MET A 89 2.72 7.10 5.44
CA MET A 89 2.06 8.17 4.70
C MET A 89 3.05 9.06 3.93
N PHE A 90 4.29 9.13 4.39
CA PHE A 90 5.26 10.12 3.94
C PHE A 90 5.38 10.25 2.41
N PRO A 91 5.50 9.16 1.62
CA PRO A 91 5.72 9.26 0.18
C PRO A 91 4.60 10.01 -0.57
N ASP A 92 3.33 9.77 -0.22
CA ASP A 92 2.18 10.41 -0.89
C ASP A 92 2.14 11.93 -0.76
N GLY A 93 2.81 12.50 0.25
CA GLY A 93 2.88 13.96 0.38
C GLY A 93 3.47 14.62 -0.89
N GLY A 94 4.31 13.91 -1.63
CA GLY A 94 4.88 14.42 -2.88
C GLY A 94 3.84 14.51 -4.00
N TYR A 95 2.94 13.53 -4.10
CA TYR A 95 1.83 13.59 -5.07
C TYR A 95 0.85 14.71 -4.75
N ALA A 96 0.60 14.98 -3.46
CA ALA A 96 -0.27 16.07 -3.04
C ALA A 96 0.20 17.46 -3.53
N ILE A 97 1.49 17.62 -3.86
CA ILE A 97 2.05 18.85 -4.41
C ILE A 97 2.67 18.69 -5.82
N ASP A 98 2.43 17.56 -6.48
CA ASP A 98 3.00 17.22 -7.79
C ASP A 98 4.54 17.35 -7.82
N HIS A 99 5.22 16.76 -6.83
CA HIS A 99 6.66 16.77 -6.70
C HIS A 99 7.29 15.38 -6.89
N PRO A 100 8.41 15.26 -7.62
CA PRO A 100 9.10 13.98 -7.86
C PRO A 100 9.61 13.29 -6.59
N TYR A 101 9.64 13.97 -5.44
CA TYR A 101 10.05 13.34 -4.19
C TYR A 101 9.07 12.25 -3.78
N GLY A 102 7.79 12.40 -4.15
CA GLY A 102 6.76 11.42 -3.82
C GLY A 102 7.16 10.07 -4.37
N GLU A 103 7.17 9.93 -5.69
CA GLU A 103 7.68 8.75 -6.41
C GLU A 103 9.04 8.26 -5.86
N ALA A 104 10.01 9.15 -5.69
CA ALA A 104 11.35 8.76 -5.25
C ALA A 104 11.36 8.12 -3.84
N ALA A 105 10.46 8.53 -2.96
CA ALA A 105 10.34 8.01 -1.59
C ALA A 105 9.60 6.68 -1.48
N HIS A 106 8.85 6.25 -2.51
CA HIS A 106 8.12 4.96 -2.48
C HIS A 106 9.05 3.75 -2.63
N TRP A 107 10.23 3.95 -3.21
CA TRP A 107 11.02 2.83 -3.74
C TRP A 107 12.28 2.54 -2.94
N ALA A 108 12.80 1.33 -3.19
CA ALA A 108 13.95 0.78 -2.49
C ALA A 108 15.17 1.71 -2.38
N PRO A 109 15.54 2.55 -3.37
CA PRO A 109 16.66 3.48 -3.23
C PRO A 109 16.57 4.35 -1.98
N PHE A 110 15.39 4.93 -1.70
CA PHE A 110 15.18 5.75 -0.52
C PHE A 110 15.14 4.88 0.75
N HIS A 111 14.38 3.77 0.73
CA HIS A 111 14.25 2.87 1.88
C HIS A 111 15.61 2.33 2.36
N ARG A 112 16.45 1.89 1.42
CA ARG A 112 17.78 1.32 1.70
C ARG A 112 18.77 2.41 2.12
N ALA A 113 18.68 3.61 1.57
CA ALA A 113 19.45 4.75 2.04
C ALA A 113 19.10 5.12 3.49
N TYR A 114 17.81 5.12 3.83
CA TYR A 114 17.35 5.40 5.18
C TYR A 114 17.79 4.31 6.17
N LEU A 115 17.69 3.04 5.78
CA LEU A 115 18.22 1.92 6.57
C LEU A 115 19.72 2.08 6.86
N ARG A 116 20.53 2.37 5.84
CA ARG A 116 21.98 2.58 6.01
C ARG A 116 22.27 3.76 6.93
N TRP A 117 21.53 4.85 6.77
CA TRP A 117 21.67 6.01 7.66
C TRP A 117 21.42 5.61 9.12
N ILE A 118 20.39 4.80 9.43
CA ILE A 118 20.17 4.29 10.79
C ILE A 118 21.38 3.49 11.30
N GLN A 119 21.90 2.56 10.48
CA GLN A 119 23.07 1.74 10.84
C GLN A 119 24.34 2.56 11.06
N GLU A 120 24.48 3.70 10.38
CA GLU A 120 25.61 4.61 10.53
C GLU A 120 25.47 5.51 11.77
N GLN A 121 24.24 5.87 12.16
CA GLN A 121 23.98 6.78 13.28
C GLN A 121 23.78 6.09 14.63
N PHE A 122 23.33 4.83 14.64
CA PHE A 122 22.93 4.13 15.85
C PHE A 122 23.46 2.70 15.89
N ASP A 123 23.72 2.20 17.10
CA ASP A 123 24.13 0.81 17.31
C ASP A 123 22.91 -0.11 17.53
N ALA A 124 22.97 -1.32 16.98
CA ALA A 124 22.06 -2.40 17.34
C ALA A 124 22.13 -2.70 18.86
N PRO A 125 21.00 -3.03 19.52
CA PRO A 125 19.71 -3.44 18.96
C PRO A 125 18.71 -2.30 18.74
N TYR A 126 19.16 -1.04 18.68
CA TYR A 126 18.32 0.16 18.48
C TYR A 126 17.28 0.36 19.60
N ASP A 127 17.68 0.08 20.84
CA ASP A 127 16.88 0.31 22.05
C ASP A 127 16.91 1.77 22.53
N ASP A 128 17.82 2.58 22.00
CA ASP A 128 17.78 4.03 22.16
C ASP A 128 16.45 4.59 21.62
N PRO A 129 15.74 5.45 22.38
CA PRO A 129 14.44 5.97 21.95
C PRO A 129 14.47 6.72 20.62
N VAL A 130 15.55 7.42 20.29
CA VAL A 130 15.68 8.14 19.02
C VAL A 130 15.92 7.15 17.89
N ALA A 131 16.79 6.15 18.09
CA ALA A 131 16.99 5.08 17.14
C ALA A 131 15.66 4.34 16.84
N ALA A 132 14.91 3.99 17.89
CA ALA A 132 13.61 3.33 17.77
C ALA A 132 12.59 4.15 16.96
N THR A 133 12.60 5.47 17.08
CA THR A 133 11.77 6.40 16.30
C THR A 133 12.10 6.34 14.81
N HIS A 134 13.38 6.28 14.43
CA HIS A 134 13.77 6.12 13.03
C HIS A 134 13.47 4.72 12.49
N VAL A 135 13.60 3.67 13.32
CA VAL A 135 13.19 2.32 12.96
C VAL A 135 11.69 2.25 12.69
N ALA A 136 10.86 2.83 13.55
CA ALA A 136 9.42 2.86 13.36
C ALA A 136 9.03 3.60 12.06
N PHE A 137 9.66 4.75 11.80
CA PHE A 137 9.47 5.47 10.55
C PHE A 137 9.83 4.63 9.33
N LEU A 138 10.99 3.95 9.34
CA LEU A 138 11.41 3.07 8.25
C LEU A 138 10.44 1.91 8.02
N MET A 139 9.92 1.30 9.09
CA MET A 139 8.94 0.22 8.98
C MET A 139 7.64 0.72 8.34
N GLY A 140 7.13 1.88 8.76
CA GLY A 140 5.95 2.49 8.11
C GLY A 140 6.20 2.78 6.64
N LEU A 141 7.35 3.40 6.34
CA LEU A 141 7.76 3.74 4.98
C LEU A 141 7.84 2.53 4.05
N THR A 142 8.48 1.45 4.50
CA THR A 142 8.55 0.21 3.72
C THR A 142 7.22 -0.52 3.61
N SER A 143 6.33 -0.37 4.59
CA SER A 143 4.95 -0.85 4.49
C SER A 143 4.16 -0.11 3.41
N HIS A 144 4.41 1.19 3.23
CA HIS A 144 3.75 1.98 2.20
C HIS A 144 4.12 1.47 0.81
N GLY A 145 5.41 1.51 0.46
CA GLY A 145 5.86 1.08 -0.87
C GLY A 145 5.51 -0.37 -1.19
N LEU A 146 5.63 -1.30 -0.23
CA LEU A 146 5.22 -2.69 -0.47
C LEU A 146 3.70 -2.84 -0.65
N ALA A 147 2.90 -2.04 0.07
CA ALA A 147 1.45 -2.09 -0.08
C ALA A 147 1.04 -1.71 -1.50
N ASP A 148 1.58 -0.63 -2.07
CA ASP A 148 1.29 -0.25 -3.45
C ASP A 148 1.76 -1.31 -4.45
N GLU A 149 3.02 -1.76 -4.33
CA GLU A 149 3.52 -2.78 -5.26
C GLU A 149 2.62 -4.02 -5.30
N TYR A 150 2.13 -4.48 -4.14
CA TYR A 150 1.35 -5.70 -4.07
C TYR A 150 -0.14 -5.49 -4.37
N TYR A 151 -0.71 -4.37 -3.93
CA TYR A 151 -2.10 -3.99 -4.19
C TYR A 151 -2.34 -3.84 -5.69
N ASP A 152 -1.47 -3.08 -6.36
CA ASP A 152 -1.59 -2.75 -7.77
C ASP A 152 -1.36 -4.01 -8.63
N ALA A 153 -0.36 -4.81 -8.23
CA ALA A 153 -0.03 -6.07 -8.88
C ALA A 153 -1.11 -7.13 -8.75
N THR A 154 -2.05 -7.02 -7.81
CA THR A 154 -3.03 -8.10 -7.59
C THR A 154 -4.46 -7.61 -7.41
N PHE A 155 -4.77 -6.91 -6.32
CA PHE A 155 -6.14 -6.48 -6.02
C PHE A 155 -6.68 -5.49 -7.04
N PHE A 156 -5.90 -4.47 -7.39
CA PHE A 156 -6.31 -3.51 -8.42
C PHE A 156 -6.39 -4.18 -9.80
N ALA A 157 -5.44 -5.05 -10.13
CA ALA A 157 -5.50 -5.85 -11.36
C ALA A 157 -6.78 -6.70 -11.45
N ALA A 158 -7.28 -7.21 -10.33
CA ALA A 158 -8.55 -7.93 -10.26
C ALA A 158 -9.76 -7.00 -10.42
N SER A 159 -9.79 -5.87 -9.72
CA SER A 159 -10.85 -4.87 -9.88
C SER A 159 -10.93 -4.33 -11.30
N ARG A 160 -9.80 -4.10 -11.97
CA ARG A 160 -9.75 -3.71 -13.39
C ARG A 160 -10.44 -4.68 -14.35
N VAL A 161 -10.61 -5.95 -13.96
CA VAL A 161 -11.34 -6.94 -14.75
C VAL A 161 -12.81 -6.99 -14.33
N HIS A 162 -13.08 -7.02 -13.02
CA HIS A 162 -14.43 -7.25 -12.50
C HIS A 162 -15.29 -5.99 -12.40
N ASP A 163 -14.68 -4.85 -12.10
CA ASP A 163 -15.31 -3.53 -12.03
C ASP A 163 -15.18 -2.75 -13.36
N ALA A 164 -14.65 -3.40 -14.41
CA ALA A 164 -14.49 -2.79 -15.72
C ALA A 164 -15.83 -2.29 -16.29
N ARG A 165 -15.84 -1.05 -16.80
CA ARG A 165 -17.01 -0.46 -17.45
C ARG A 165 -16.79 -0.33 -18.94
N SER A 166 -17.70 -0.92 -19.73
CA SER A 166 -17.58 -0.94 -21.19
C SER A 166 -17.65 0.45 -21.86
N ASP A 167 -18.18 1.45 -21.15
CA ASP A 167 -18.44 2.81 -21.63
C ASP A 167 -17.54 3.88 -20.99
N ASP A 168 -16.64 3.50 -20.08
CA ASP A 168 -15.78 4.42 -19.34
C ASP A 168 -14.40 3.79 -19.13
N LEU A 169 -13.46 4.12 -20.03
CA LEU A 169 -12.08 3.60 -19.98
C LEU A 169 -11.26 4.27 -18.88
N ASP A 170 -11.65 5.46 -18.45
CA ASP A 170 -10.98 6.26 -17.40
C ASP A 170 -11.65 6.00 -16.02
N HIS A 171 -12.52 4.99 -15.93
CA HIS A 171 -13.32 4.71 -14.74
C HIS A 171 -12.47 4.58 -13.48
N HIS A 172 -11.24 4.08 -13.59
CA HIS A 172 -10.34 3.79 -12.48
C HIS A 172 -9.54 5.00 -11.96
N ASP A 173 -9.70 6.20 -12.52
CA ASP A 173 -8.96 7.41 -12.11
C ASP A 173 -9.17 7.82 -10.65
N ASN A 174 -10.23 7.32 -10.01
CA ASN A 174 -10.51 7.57 -8.60
C ASN A 174 -10.54 6.30 -7.76
N PHE A 175 -10.02 5.19 -8.29
CA PHE A 175 -10.07 3.87 -7.65
C PHE A 175 -9.58 3.93 -6.21
N ASP A 176 -8.36 4.40 -6.04
CA ASP A 176 -7.69 4.59 -4.76
C ASP A 176 -8.60 5.29 -3.72
N THR A 177 -9.05 6.51 -4.02
CA THR A 177 -9.89 7.27 -3.09
C THR A 177 -11.21 6.56 -2.76
N GLN A 178 -11.85 5.93 -3.75
CA GLN A 178 -13.14 5.26 -3.52
C GLN A 178 -12.97 3.95 -2.73
N THR A 179 -11.95 3.15 -3.02
CA THR A 179 -11.68 1.93 -2.26
C THR A 179 -11.19 2.24 -0.86
N ASP A 180 -10.47 3.35 -0.65
CA ASP A 180 -10.10 3.82 0.69
C ASP A 180 -11.33 4.22 1.51
N VAL A 181 -12.32 4.87 0.88
CA VAL A 181 -13.62 5.15 1.53
C VAL A 181 -14.34 3.86 1.90
N LEU A 182 -14.37 2.86 1.01
CA LEU A 182 -14.98 1.56 1.29
C LEU A 182 -14.27 0.83 2.43
N PHE A 183 -12.94 0.79 2.39
CA PHE A 183 -12.13 0.10 3.39
C PHE A 183 -12.20 0.77 4.76
N ALA A 184 -12.10 2.11 4.84
CA ALA A 184 -12.27 2.85 6.09
C ALA A 184 -13.69 2.70 6.67
N ALA A 185 -14.70 2.48 5.83
CA ALA A 185 -16.06 2.17 6.27
C ALA A 185 -16.16 0.74 6.83
N ALA A 186 -15.57 -0.25 6.15
CA ALA A 186 -15.61 -1.66 6.54
C ALA A 186 -14.78 -1.94 7.81
N SER A 187 -13.55 -1.46 7.86
CA SER A 187 -12.62 -1.67 8.98
C SER A 187 -12.94 -0.80 10.20
N GLY A 188 -13.63 0.32 9.99
CA GLY A 188 -13.81 1.38 10.99
C GLY A 188 -12.55 2.21 11.25
N HIS A 189 -11.46 1.96 10.51
CA HIS A 189 -10.18 2.66 10.67
C HIS A 189 -10.24 4.09 10.14
N ARG A 190 -9.85 5.03 11.00
CA ARG A 190 -9.91 6.48 10.75
C ARG A 190 -8.79 7.12 11.53
N LEU A 191 -7.66 7.33 10.86
CA LEU A 191 -6.51 7.94 11.46
C LEU A 191 -6.12 9.18 10.67
N GLU A 192 -5.87 10.26 11.40
CA GLU A 192 -5.33 11.50 10.86
C GLU A 192 -3.85 11.54 11.25
N PRO A 193 -2.91 11.33 10.30
CA PRO A 193 -1.48 11.37 10.59
C PRO A 193 -1.06 12.78 10.98
N SER A 194 0.00 12.90 11.79
CA SER A 194 0.59 14.21 12.05
C SER A 194 1.56 14.60 10.92
N ALA A 195 1.84 15.88 10.76
CA ALA A 195 2.84 16.35 9.81
C ALA A 195 4.29 16.24 10.34
N THR A 196 4.51 15.59 11.49
CA THR A 196 5.83 15.49 12.12
C THR A 196 6.66 14.42 11.41
N LEU A 197 7.84 14.80 10.91
CA LEU A 197 8.74 13.89 10.20
C LEU A 197 10.19 14.02 10.68
N PRO A 198 11.01 12.95 10.57
CA PRO A 198 12.45 13.02 10.77
C PRO A 198 13.12 13.73 9.59
N MET A 199 13.00 15.06 9.54
CA MET A 199 13.37 15.86 8.37
C MET A 199 14.85 15.78 8.00
N GLU A 200 15.76 15.73 8.99
CA GLU A 200 17.21 15.70 8.75
C GLU A 200 17.67 14.53 7.87
N PRO A 201 17.39 13.25 8.21
CA PRO A 201 17.75 12.14 7.32
C PRO A 201 17.02 12.17 5.99
N ILE A 202 15.75 12.61 5.96
CA ILE A 202 14.97 12.68 4.71
C ILE A 202 15.64 13.62 3.70
N LEU A 203 15.95 14.86 4.12
CA LEU A 203 16.62 15.84 3.27
C LEU A 203 18.03 15.38 2.88
N TYR A 204 18.76 14.78 3.82
CA TYR A 204 20.09 14.22 3.54
C TYR A 204 20.03 13.18 2.42
N ILE A 205 19.08 12.24 2.46
CA ILE A 205 18.95 11.17 1.46
C ILE A 205 18.59 11.75 0.09
N PHE A 206 17.64 12.69 0.03
CA PHE A 206 17.28 13.31 -1.25
C PHE A 206 18.47 14.03 -1.88
N ASP A 207 19.17 14.87 -1.12
CA ASP A 207 20.28 15.68 -1.63
C ASP A 207 21.53 14.82 -1.95
N HIS A 208 21.94 13.92 -1.05
CA HIS A 208 23.24 13.25 -1.15
C HIS A 208 23.19 11.84 -1.77
N VAL A 209 22.03 11.18 -1.77
CA VAL A 209 21.90 9.80 -2.28
C VAL A 209 21.11 9.75 -3.58
N LEU A 210 20.00 10.50 -3.65
CA LEU A 210 19.11 10.47 -4.81
C LEU A 210 19.36 11.60 -5.82
N ASP A 211 20.22 12.57 -5.50
CA ASP A 211 20.50 13.75 -6.34
C ASP A 211 19.20 14.47 -6.73
N LEU A 212 18.30 14.62 -5.75
CA LEU A 212 16.99 15.23 -5.90
C LEU A 212 16.88 16.42 -4.95
N GLU A 213 16.74 17.62 -5.51
CA GLU A 213 16.50 18.84 -4.73
C GLU A 213 15.10 18.79 -4.13
N VAL A 214 15.02 18.76 -2.79
CA VAL A 214 13.78 18.79 -2.03
C VAL A 214 13.97 19.70 -0.84
N GLU A 215 13.08 20.67 -0.68
CA GLU A 215 13.10 21.61 0.44
C GLU A 215 12.17 21.18 1.57
N ALA A 216 12.51 21.58 2.80
CA ALA A 216 11.74 21.22 3.99
C ALA A 216 10.28 21.73 3.92
N ASP A 217 10.06 22.90 3.32
CA ASP A 217 8.73 23.51 3.18
C ASP A 217 7.86 22.77 2.16
N GLN A 218 8.45 22.19 1.12
CA GLN A 218 7.76 21.33 0.17
C GLN A 218 7.25 20.06 0.85
N ILE A 219 8.11 19.38 1.61
CA ILE A 219 7.71 18.19 2.37
C ILE A 219 6.60 18.54 3.37
N GLN A 220 6.78 19.62 4.15
CA GLN A 220 5.79 20.04 5.13
C GLN A 220 4.43 20.32 4.49
N ARG A 221 4.42 21.08 3.38
CA ARG A 221 3.18 21.36 2.64
C ARG A 221 2.53 20.09 2.11
N GLY A 222 3.32 19.14 1.61
CA GLY A 222 2.83 17.84 1.17
C GLY A 222 2.10 17.10 2.29
N GLN A 223 2.72 16.99 3.47
CA GLN A 223 2.11 16.31 4.62
C GLN A 223 0.87 17.03 5.15
N GLU A 224 0.82 18.36 5.14
CA GLU A 224 -0.38 19.11 5.56
C GLU A 224 -1.57 18.88 4.62
N LEU A 225 -1.33 18.78 3.31
CA LEU A 225 -2.36 18.41 2.33
C LEU A 225 -2.79 16.95 2.50
N LEU A 226 -1.84 16.08 2.81
CA LEU A 226 -2.07 14.67 3.08
C LEU A 226 -3.00 14.45 4.26
N GLN A 227 -2.71 15.14 5.37
CA GLN A 227 -3.56 15.14 6.56
C GLN A 227 -5.00 15.55 6.21
N THR A 228 -5.15 16.55 5.34
CA THR A 228 -6.47 16.98 4.85
C THR A 228 -7.14 15.90 4.00
N ALA A 229 -6.42 15.23 3.10
CA ALA A 229 -6.93 14.15 2.27
C ALA A 229 -7.40 12.94 3.12
N ALA A 230 -6.56 12.51 4.06
CA ALA A 230 -6.89 11.45 5.02
C ALA A 230 -8.16 11.80 5.83
N TRP A 231 -8.29 13.04 6.29
CA TRP A 231 -9.49 13.51 6.98
C TRP A 231 -10.76 13.49 6.10
N LEU A 232 -10.63 13.85 4.82
CA LEU A 232 -11.73 13.80 3.86
C LEU A 232 -12.22 12.36 3.66
N VAL A 233 -11.31 11.40 3.45
CA VAL A 233 -11.68 9.97 3.34
C VAL A 233 -12.32 9.47 4.65
N ALA A 234 -11.74 9.80 5.81
CA ALA A 234 -12.29 9.43 7.10
C ALA A 234 -13.68 10.04 7.37
N THR A 235 -14.01 11.17 6.75
CA THR A 235 -15.35 11.76 6.81
C THR A 235 -16.29 11.10 5.78
N GLY A 236 -15.81 10.88 4.56
CA GLY A 236 -16.57 10.23 3.49
C GLY A 236 -17.02 8.81 3.85
N SER A 237 -16.15 8.03 4.48
CA SER A 237 -16.45 6.67 4.95
C SER A 237 -17.42 6.61 6.15
N GLN A 238 -17.92 7.75 6.64
CA GLN A 238 -19.03 7.86 7.59
C GLN A 238 -20.35 8.29 6.92
N ASN A 239 -20.30 8.73 5.66
CA ASN A 239 -21.45 9.21 4.92
C ASN A 239 -22.03 8.06 4.06
N PRO A 240 -23.25 7.56 4.36
CA PRO A 240 -23.86 6.47 3.59
C PRO A 240 -23.99 6.76 2.09
N SER A 241 -24.11 8.03 1.70
CA SER A 241 -24.18 8.40 0.28
C SER A 241 -22.83 8.25 -0.42
N GLU A 242 -21.72 8.61 0.23
CA GLU A 242 -20.38 8.45 -0.34
C GLU A 242 -20.01 6.97 -0.44
N ILE A 243 -20.30 6.20 0.61
CA ILE A 243 -20.10 4.74 0.61
C ILE A 243 -20.91 4.08 -0.51
N ALA A 244 -22.18 4.49 -0.69
CA ALA A 244 -23.01 3.96 -1.77
C ALA A 244 -22.47 4.35 -3.15
N THR A 245 -21.98 5.58 -3.33
CA THR A 245 -21.30 6.01 -4.57
C THR A 245 -20.07 5.16 -4.86
N ALA A 246 -19.21 4.96 -3.85
CA ALA A 246 -18.00 4.16 -3.98
C ALA A 246 -18.31 2.70 -4.32
N HIS A 247 -19.33 2.10 -3.69
CA HIS A 247 -19.74 0.73 -3.97
C HIS A 247 -20.41 0.59 -5.35
N ILE A 248 -21.12 1.62 -5.81
CA ILE A 248 -21.63 1.64 -7.20
C ILE A 248 -20.46 1.73 -8.17
N ALA A 249 -19.43 2.54 -7.86
CA ALA A 249 -18.21 2.66 -8.63
C ALA A 249 -17.52 1.30 -8.76
N TYR A 250 -17.17 0.67 -7.64
CA TYR A 250 -16.35 -0.54 -7.58
C TYR A 250 -17.03 -1.63 -6.74
N PRO A 251 -18.07 -2.30 -7.27
CA PRO A 251 -18.81 -3.31 -6.53
C PRO A 251 -17.97 -4.53 -6.14
N TRP A 252 -17.13 -5.04 -7.03
CA TRP A 252 -16.25 -6.17 -6.73
C TRP A 252 -15.22 -5.78 -5.68
N ALA A 253 -14.56 -4.62 -5.83
CA ALA A 253 -13.62 -4.15 -4.82
C ALA A 253 -14.32 -3.98 -3.46
N GLY A 254 -15.51 -3.36 -3.42
CA GLY A 254 -16.27 -3.18 -2.17
C GLY A 254 -16.68 -4.48 -1.47
N GLU A 255 -16.86 -5.58 -2.21
CA GLU A 255 -17.16 -6.90 -1.66
C GLU A 255 -15.93 -7.67 -1.17
N HIS A 256 -14.72 -7.31 -1.63
CA HIS A 256 -13.50 -8.10 -1.41
C HIS A 256 -12.35 -7.33 -0.72
N ILE A 257 -12.48 -6.03 -0.50
CA ILE A 257 -11.43 -5.17 0.09
C ILE A 257 -11.05 -5.55 1.53
N ASP A 258 -11.86 -6.34 2.23
CA ASP A 258 -11.56 -6.88 3.55
C ASP A 258 -11.49 -8.42 3.59
N ASP A 259 -11.45 -9.08 2.42
CA ASP A 259 -11.43 -10.53 2.30
C ASP A 259 -10.00 -11.11 2.39
N GLU A 260 -9.70 -11.85 3.46
CA GLU A 260 -8.43 -12.56 3.70
C GLU A 260 -8.13 -13.68 2.66
N GLY A 261 -9.12 -14.04 1.84
CA GLY A 261 -9.04 -15.00 0.75
C GLY A 261 -8.68 -14.39 -0.62
N VAL A 262 -8.52 -13.07 -0.71
CA VAL A 262 -8.23 -12.36 -1.97
C VAL A 262 -6.82 -11.78 -1.94
N SER A 263 -6.03 -12.07 -2.99
CA SER A 263 -4.66 -11.53 -3.12
C SER A 263 -4.68 -10.00 -3.14
N GLY A 264 -3.76 -9.40 -2.40
CA GLY A 264 -3.60 -7.95 -2.34
C GLY A 264 -4.75 -7.23 -1.62
N SER A 265 -5.70 -7.94 -1.00
CA SER A 265 -6.61 -7.25 -0.08
C SER A 265 -5.79 -6.73 1.11
N PRO A 266 -6.16 -5.59 1.71
CA PRO A 266 -5.46 -5.01 2.85
C PRO A 266 -5.09 -5.99 3.98
N PRO A 267 -5.96 -6.94 4.41
CA PRO A 267 -5.57 -7.95 5.39
C PRO A 267 -4.40 -8.85 4.93
N VAL A 268 -4.39 -9.26 3.66
CA VAL A 268 -3.32 -10.08 3.07
C VAL A 268 -2.03 -9.26 2.90
N ILE A 269 -2.15 -7.98 2.52
CA ILE A 269 -0.99 -7.09 2.47
C ILE A 269 -0.37 -6.91 3.87
N ALA A 270 -1.17 -6.82 4.92
CA ALA A 270 -0.64 -6.72 6.29
C ALA A 270 0.19 -7.95 6.69
N GLU A 271 -0.16 -9.16 6.23
CA GLU A 271 0.67 -10.36 6.41
C GLU A 271 2.00 -10.24 5.67
N ALA A 272 1.96 -9.82 4.41
CA ALA A 272 3.15 -9.59 3.59
C ALA A 272 4.09 -8.56 4.22
N VAL A 273 3.55 -7.43 4.69
CA VAL A 273 4.29 -6.37 5.38
C VAL A 273 4.92 -6.90 6.68
N ALA A 274 4.18 -7.66 7.48
CA ALA A 274 4.73 -8.24 8.71
C ALA A 274 5.90 -9.21 8.43
N ALA A 275 5.84 -9.97 7.34
CA ALA A 275 6.93 -10.83 6.90
C ALA A 275 8.12 -10.02 6.36
N GLN A 276 7.86 -8.98 5.57
CA GLN A 276 8.89 -8.09 5.03
C GLN A 276 9.63 -7.34 6.13
N TRP A 277 8.92 -6.86 7.16
CA TRP A 277 9.50 -6.20 8.32
C TRP A 277 10.46 -7.10 9.10
N GLN A 278 10.17 -8.40 9.19
CA GLN A 278 11.10 -9.34 9.83
C GLN A 278 12.40 -9.47 9.03
N ALA A 279 12.31 -9.58 7.71
CA ALA A 279 13.48 -9.61 6.84
C ALA A 279 14.28 -8.30 6.92
N LEU A 280 13.59 -7.15 6.85
CA LEU A 280 14.23 -5.83 6.94
C LEU A 280 14.90 -5.61 8.29
N TRP A 281 14.26 -6.06 9.38
CA TRP A 281 14.83 -5.99 10.72
C TRP A 281 16.10 -6.82 10.84
N ALA A 282 16.11 -8.05 10.32
CA ALA A 282 17.30 -8.89 10.33
C ALA A 282 18.48 -8.26 9.56
N VAL A 283 18.19 -7.61 8.42
CA VAL A 283 19.20 -6.83 7.67
C VAL A 283 19.66 -5.61 8.47
N LEU A 284 18.75 -4.89 9.12
CA LEU A 284 19.09 -3.75 9.97
C LEU A 284 20.00 -4.16 11.14
N GLN A 285 19.79 -5.35 11.73
CA GLN A 285 20.64 -5.91 12.77
C GLN A 285 22.01 -6.41 12.24
N GLY A 286 22.19 -6.50 10.92
CA GLY A 286 23.38 -7.11 10.31
C GLY A 286 23.42 -8.63 10.47
N GLU A 287 22.26 -9.26 10.69
CA GLU A 287 22.13 -10.70 10.99
C GLU A 287 21.86 -11.54 9.74
N GLN A 288 21.45 -10.92 8.63
CA GLN A 288 20.91 -11.63 7.47
C GLN A 288 21.32 -10.98 6.15
N SER A 289 21.61 -11.82 5.15
CA SER A 289 21.79 -11.45 3.74
C SER A 289 20.55 -11.82 2.91
N PHE A 290 20.50 -11.37 1.65
CA PHE A 290 19.43 -11.79 0.73
C PHE A 290 19.33 -13.32 0.58
N ASN A 291 20.46 -14.03 0.54
CA ASN A 291 20.51 -15.48 0.35
C ASN A 291 19.89 -16.28 1.51
N ASP A 292 19.88 -15.75 2.73
CA ASP A 292 19.35 -16.45 3.90
C ASP A 292 17.81 -16.51 3.90
N LEU A 293 17.16 -15.51 3.30
CA LEU A 293 15.71 -15.44 3.14
C LEU A 293 15.36 -14.64 1.87
N PRO A 294 15.42 -15.22 0.66
CA PRO A 294 15.19 -14.48 -0.58
C PRO A 294 13.74 -14.04 -0.77
N VAL A 295 12.80 -14.80 -0.21
CA VAL A 295 11.35 -14.56 -0.31
C VAL A 295 10.79 -14.31 1.08
N SER A 296 10.13 -13.18 1.27
CA SER A 296 9.45 -12.85 2.53
C SER A 296 8.00 -13.33 2.54
N PHE A 297 7.32 -13.33 1.38
CA PHE A 297 5.91 -13.74 1.29
C PHE A 297 5.57 -14.25 -0.12
N SER A 298 4.53 -15.08 -0.22
CA SER A 298 3.95 -15.47 -1.51
C SER A 298 2.43 -15.57 -1.43
N TRP A 299 1.79 -15.28 -2.57
CA TRP A 299 0.42 -15.62 -2.84
C TRP A 299 0.30 -16.57 -4.04
N PRO A 300 -0.44 -17.68 -3.94
CA PRO A 300 -1.06 -18.17 -2.72
C PRO A 300 0.02 -18.48 -1.66
N ARG A 301 -0.41 -18.55 -0.40
CA ARG A 301 0.48 -18.86 0.71
C ARG A 301 1.21 -20.18 0.42
N GLU A 302 2.45 -20.31 0.90
CA GLU A 302 3.26 -21.49 0.59
C GLU A 302 2.51 -22.81 0.90
N GLY A 303 2.39 -23.66 -0.12
CA GLY A 303 1.69 -24.94 -0.05
C GLY A 303 0.16 -24.86 -0.16
N ALA A 304 -0.43 -23.67 -0.29
CA ALA A 304 -1.85 -23.49 -0.54
C ALA A 304 -2.15 -23.49 -2.03
N ALA A 305 -3.24 -24.17 -2.41
CA ALA A 305 -3.68 -24.24 -3.79
C ALA A 305 -4.25 -22.91 -4.29
N LEU A 306 -3.99 -22.60 -5.56
CA LEU A 306 -4.69 -21.53 -6.28
C LEU A 306 -6.20 -21.80 -6.39
N SER A 307 -7.00 -20.76 -6.18
CA SER A 307 -8.45 -20.76 -6.39
C SER A 307 -8.81 -20.86 -7.88
N HIS A 308 -8.01 -20.23 -8.75
CA HIS A 308 -8.17 -20.24 -10.21
C HIS A 308 -6.85 -20.58 -10.92
N ARG A 309 -6.93 -21.06 -12.15
CA ARG A 309 -5.76 -21.53 -12.92
C ARG A 309 -5.76 -21.05 -14.37
N GLN A 310 -6.63 -20.13 -14.72
CA GLN A 310 -6.94 -19.76 -16.10
C GLN A 310 -6.19 -18.49 -16.50
N GLY A 311 -5.71 -18.45 -17.74
CA GLY A 311 -5.12 -17.23 -18.28
C GLY A 311 -6.14 -16.11 -18.42
N GLY A 312 -5.72 -14.88 -18.09
CA GLY A 312 -6.59 -13.71 -18.09
C GLY A 312 -7.57 -13.63 -16.91
N VAL A 313 -7.49 -14.55 -15.94
CA VAL A 313 -8.24 -14.49 -14.68
C VAL A 313 -7.28 -14.03 -13.58
N PRO A 314 -7.42 -12.79 -13.05
CA PRO A 314 -6.49 -12.20 -12.07
C PRO A 314 -6.27 -13.06 -10.82
N GLU A 315 -7.28 -13.79 -10.38
CA GLU A 315 -7.22 -14.70 -9.22
C GLU A 315 -6.35 -15.94 -9.48
N SER A 316 -5.90 -16.16 -10.72
CA SER A 316 -4.94 -17.22 -11.05
C SER A 316 -3.49 -16.75 -10.94
N ARG A 317 -3.26 -15.46 -10.67
CA ARG A 317 -1.94 -14.87 -10.54
C ARG A 317 -1.25 -15.36 -9.27
N VAL A 318 0.01 -15.74 -9.42
CA VAL A 318 0.93 -15.96 -8.31
C VAL A 318 1.70 -14.67 -8.08
N ALA A 319 1.84 -14.26 -6.83
CA ALA A 319 2.69 -13.15 -6.42
C ALA A 319 3.78 -13.67 -5.47
N VAL A 320 5.02 -13.24 -5.67
CA VAL A 320 6.16 -13.57 -4.82
C VAL A 320 6.82 -12.27 -4.42
N ILE A 321 6.94 -12.06 -3.12
CA ILE A 321 7.49 -10.85 -2.53
C ILE A 321 8.90 -11.19 -2.06
N LEU A 322 9.88 -10.55 -2.68
CA LEU A 322 11.28 -10.70 -2.36
C LEU A 322 11.63 -9.89 -1.10
N SER A 323 12.53 -10.42 -0.28
CA SER A 323 13.00 -9.72 0.92
C SER A 323 13.85 -8.48 0.61
N ALA A 324 14.37 -8.38 -0.61
CA ALA A 324 15.10 -7.24 -1.12
C ALA A 324 14.63 -6.89 -2.54
N ALA A 325 14.62 -5.60 -2.86
CA ALA A 325 14.37 -5.10 -4.20
C ALA A 325 15.48 -5.46 -5.18
N ILE A 326 15.15 -5.59 -6.47
CA ILE A 326 16.09 -5.99 -7.54
C ILE A 326 16.56 -4.78 -8.37
N ASP A 327 17.87 -4.64 -8.63
CA ASP A 327 18.46 -3.42 -9.23
C ASP A 327 18.16 -3.24 -10.72
N ARG A 328 18.20 -4.33 -11.51
CA ARG A 328 18.19 -4.24 -12.99
C ARG A 328 17.25 -5.23 -13.66
N ALA A 329 16.20 -4.66 -14.26
CA ALA A 329 15.29 -5.30 -15.19
C ALA A 329 15.98 -5.82 -16.47
N ALA A 330 17.28 -5.62 -16.71
CA ALA A 330 17.95 -6.30 -17.83
C ALA A 330 17.93 -7.85 -17.72
N GLN A 331 17.51 -8.39 -16.57
CA GLN A 331 17.21 -9.80 -16.32
C GLN A 331 15.74 -10.21 -16.71
N LEU A 332 14.98 -9.33 -17.37
CA LEU A 332 13.53 -9.45 -17.66
C LEU A 332 13.07 -10.72 -18.39
N SER A 333 13.93 -11.44 -19.10
CA SER A 333 13.48 -12.59 -19.91
C SER A 333 13.24 -13.87 -19.10
N GLU A 334 13.65 -13.94 -17.82
CA GLU A 334 13.63 -15.17 -17.02
C GLU A 334 13.44 -14.91 -15.51
N PHE A 335 12.42 -14.16 -15.07
CA PHE A 335 12.26 -13.87 -13.61
C PHE A 335 11.89 -15.05 -12.74
N GLY A 336 11.50 -16.14 -13.36
CA GLY A 336 11.22 -17.39 -12.71
C GLY A 336 10.47 -18.30 -13.63
N SER A 337 10.23 -19.51 -13.15
CA SER A 337 9.47 -20.51 -13.89
C SER A 337 8.43 -21.16 -13.02
N VAL A 338 7.22 -21.28 -13.54
CA VAL A 338 6.21 -22.17 -12.95
C VAL A 338 6.51 -23.58 -13.42
N VAL A 339 6.88 -24.48 -12.51
CA VAL A 339 7.18 -25.88 -12.80
C VAL A 339 6.15 -26.81 -12.17
N ARG A 340 5.87 -27.89 -12.89
CA ARG A 340 5.07 -29.03 -12.42
C ARG A 340 5.98 -30.19 -12.08
N ASP A 341 5.76 -30.78 -10.91
CA ASP A 341 6.44 -32.00 -10.44
C ASP A 341 7.98 -31.90 -10.53
N GLY A 342 8.53 -30.69 -10.37
CA GLY A 342 9.98 -30.39 -10.32
C GLY A 342 10.67 -30.10 -11.65
N ASP A 343 10.14 -30.55 -12.80
CA ASP A 343 10.92 -30.52 -14.05
C ASP A 343 10.18 -29.94 -15.28
N ALA A 344 8.84 -29.92 -15.30
CA ALA A 344 8.09 -29.48 -16.47
C ALA A 344 7.62 -28.04 -16.34
N VAL A 345 8.22 -27.11 -17.08
CA VAL A 345 7.77 -25.71 -17.15
C VAL A 345 6.37 -25.63 -17.75
N VAL A 346 5.47 -24.94 -17.04
CA VAL A 346 4.10 -24.66 -17.45
C VAL A 346 4.05 -23.28 -18.13
N PRO A 347 3.29 -23.09 -19.23
CA PRO A 347 3.19 -21.78 -19.90
C PRO A 347 2.70 -20.67 -18.97
N HIS A 348 3.49 -19.61 -18.84
CA HIS A 348 3.22 -18.47 -17.98
C HIS A 348 3.99 -17.25 -18.47
N SER A 349 3.51 -16.05 -18.09
CA SER A 349 4.30 -14.82 -18.16
C SER A 349 4.72 -14.41 -16.75
N SER A 350 5.95 -13.92 -16.58
CA SER A 350 6.44 -13.38 -15.31
C SER A 350 7.00 -11.97 -15.49
N ALA A 351 6.79 -11.12 -14.49
CA ALA A 351 7.27 -9.74 -14.48
C ALA A 351 7.42 -9.22 -13.05
N PHE A 352 8.35 -8.27 -12.85
CA PHE A 352 8.24 -7.32 -11.75
C PHE A 352 7.17 -6.29 -12.08
N PHE A 353 6.26 -6.00 -11.14
CA PHE A 353 5.14 -5.11 -11.41
C PHE A 353 5.62 -3.67 -11.69
N TYR A 354 6.41 -3.09 -10.79
CA TYR A 354 7.04 -1.77 -10.97
C TYR A 354 8.41 -1.82 -11.69
N ARG A 355 8.79 -2.99 -12.23
CA ARG A 355 10.06 -3.25 -12.94
C ARG A 355 11.30 -3.09 -12.05
N ASP A 356 12.08 -2.03 -12.24
CA ASP A 356 13.34 -1.82 -11.53
C ASP A 356 13.04 -1.49 -10.06
N ARG A 357 13.84 -2.03 -9.14
CA ARG A 357 13.79 -1.75 -7.69
C ARG A 357 12.48 -2.18 -7.01
N SER A 358 11.76 -3.12 -7.63
CA SER A 358 10.56 -3.76 -7.10
C SER A 358 10.90 -4.98 -6.24
N HIS A 359 10.03 -5.27 -5.28
CA HIS A 359 10.00 -6.48 -4.46
C HIS A 359 9.02 -7.52 -5.00
N VAL A 360 7.95 -7.11 -5.70
CA VAL A 360 6.87 -8.01 -6.13
C VAL A 360 7.12 -8.57 -7.54
N VAL A 361 7.32 -9.89 -7.61
CA VAL A 361 7.28 -10.69 -8.85
C VAL A 361 5.88 -11.30 -9.00
N VAL A 362 5.30 -11.19 -10.19
CA VAL A 362 4.05 -11.89 -10.52
C VAL A 362 4.26 -12.94 -11.59
N ALA A 363 3.45 -14.00 -11.55
CA ALA A 363 3.35 -14.99 -12.61
C ALA A 363 1.88 -15.25 -12.98
N ASP A 364 1.55 -15.07 -14.25
CA ASP A 364 0.22 -15.27 -14.80
C ASP A 364 0.17 -16.51 -15.69
N PRO A 365 -0.90 -17.32 -15.64
CA PRO A 365 -1.10 -18.38 -16.61
C PRO A 365 -1.30 -17.82 -18.02
N GLU A 366 -0.55 -18.32 -19.01
CA GLU A 366 -0.85 -18.05 -20.43
C GLU A 366 -1.97 -18.97 -20.94
N THR A 367 -2.05 -20.16 -20.35
CA THR A 367 -3.06 -21.18 -20.60
C THR A 367 -3.51 -21.75 -19.27
N GLU A 368 -4.63 -22.48 -19.26
CA GLU A 368 -5.07 -23.16 -18.05
C GLU A 368 -3.96 -24.05 -17.47
N TRP A 369 -3.51 -23.73 -16.26
CA TRP A 369 -2.52 -24.53 -15.55
C TRP A 369 -3.13 -25.87 -15.12
N PRO A 370 -2.33 -26.95 -15.14
CA PRO A 370 -2.83 -28.28 -14.82
C PRO A 370 -3.38 -28.33 -13.40
N ALA A 371 -4.42 -29.15 -13.20
CA ALA A 371 -4.84 -29.65 -11.90
C ALA A 371 -3.77 -30.62 -11.34
N ALA A 372 -2.54 -30.14 -11.13
CA ALA A 372 -1.46 -30.86 -10.47
C ALA A 372 -1.62 -30.77 -8.95
N GLU A 373 -1.12 -31.78 -8.24
CA GLU A 373 -1.05 -31.80 -6.77
C GLU A 373 -0.05 -30.77 -6.23
N ARG A 374 0.94 -30.35 -7.05
CA ARG A 374 1.94 -29.34 -6.66
C ARG A 374 2.50 -28.59 -7.88
N LEU A 375 2.34 -27.28 -7.90
CA LEU A 375 3.11 -26.37 -8.74
C LEU A 375 4.18 -25.70 -7.87
N GLN A 376 5.22 -25.17 -8.51
CA GLN A 376 6.23 -24.37 -7.82
C GLN A 376 6.60 -23.19 -8.70
N PHE A 377 6.75 -22.02 -8.08
CA PHE A 377 7.43 -20.90 -8.71
C PHE A 377 8.91 -21.03 -8.36
N VAL A 378 9.78 -21.00 -9.37
CA VAL A 378 11.23 -21.13 -9.17
C VAL A 378 11.89 -19.82 -9.52
N LEU A 379 12.49 -19.15 -8.54
CA LEU A 379 13.38 -18.02 -8.76
C LEU A 379 14.74 -18.54 -9.24
N PRO A 380 15.33 -17.96 -10.30
CA PRO A 380 16.63 -18.39 -10.80
C PRO A 380 17.77 -17.91 -9.90
N GLU A 381 18.88 -18.65 -9.89
CA GLU A 381 20.16 -18.12 -9.40
C GLU A 381 20.62 -16.91 -10.25
N GLY A 382 21.46 -16.05 -9.68
CA GLY A 382 22.01 -14.87 -10.36
C GLY A 382 21.15 -13.61 -10.29
N LEU A 383 20.00 -13.66 -9.62
CA LEU A 383 19.17 -12.48 -9.36
C LEU A 383 19.93 -11.48 -8.46
N GLU A 384 20.12 -10.25 -8.91
CA GLU A 384 20.93 -9.22 -8.22
C GLU A 384 20.04 -8.18 -7.54
N THR A 385 20.19 -8.02 -6.22
CA THR A 385 19.45 -7.03 -5.44
C THR A 385 19.97 -5.61 -5.68
N TYR A 386 19.19 -4.61 -5.27
CA TYR A 386 19.59 -3.20 -5.29
C TYR A 386 20.93 -2.92 -4.57
N ASP A 387 21.23 -3.68 -3.52
CA ASP A 387 22.49 -3.52 -2.78
C ASP A 387 23.64 -4.40 -3.30
N GLY A 388 23.41 -5.12 -4.41
CA GLY A 388 24.43 -5.93 -5.08
C GLY A 388 24.59 -7.34 -4.51
N ASP A 389 23.69 -7.80 -3.63
CA ASP A 389 23.63 -9.22 -3.25
C ASP A 389 23.13 -10.04 -4.44
N VAL A 390 23.71 -11.23 -4.64
CA VAL A 390 23.33 -12.13 -5.73
C VAL A 390 22.75 -13.41 -5.15
N LEU A 391 21.61 -13.86 -5.68
CA LEU A 391 21.02 -15.14 -5.29
C LEU A 391 21.90 -16.31 -5.79
N ASP A 392 22.47 -17.07 -4.87
CA ASP A 392 23.48 -18.09 -5.17
C ASP A 392 22.88 -19.40 -5.69
N GLU A 393 21.66 -19.74 -5.26
CA GLU A 393 20.97 -20.98 -5.61
C GLU A 393 19.50 -20.71 -5.98
N PRO A 394 18.88 -21.49 -6.89
CA PRO A 394 17.47 -21.35 -7.20
C PRO A 394 16.57 -21.59 -5.98
N VAL A 395 15.49 -20.83 -5.88
CA VAL A 395 14.51 -20.93 -4.77
C VAL A 395 13.17 -21.41 -5.32
N SER A 396 12.68 -22.54 -4.79
CA SER A 396 11.37 -23.09 -5.14
C SER A 396 10.30 -22.71 -4.11
N ILE A 397 9.24 -22.04 -4.55
CA ILE A 397 8.07 -21.69 -3.74
C ILE A 397 6.89 -22.58 -4.16
N PRO A 398 6.51 -23.60 -3.38
CA PRO A 398 5.40 -24.49 -3.73
C PRO A 398 4.03 -23.86 -3.53
N PHE A 399 3.08 -24.18 -4.42
CA PHE A 399 1.65 -23.83 -4.33
C PHE A 399 0.73 -24.82 -5.06
#